data_AF-A0A9D6MUD6-F1
#
_entry.id   AF-A0A9D6MUD6-F1
#
_cell.length_a   1.000
_cell.length_b   1.000
_cell.length_c   1.000
_cell.angle_alpha   90.00
_cell.angle_beta   90.00
_cell.angle_gamma   90.00
#
_symmetry.space_group_name_H-M   'P 1'
#
loop_
_entity.id
_entity.type
_entity.pdbx_description
1 polymer ?
#
loop_
_entity_poly.entity_id
_entity_poly.type
_entity_poly.pdbx_seq_one_letter_code
_entity_poly.pdbx_strand_id
1 'polypeptide(L)'
;MDWEVKYYRTQAGREPAAEFIDSLSDEDVAKVFRTIGLLVGRGVMLKEPYSRQINGKMRELRISCNREEVRIFFCRFPKDVSFASRVC
;
A
#
# COMPACT_ATOMS: atom_id res chain seq x y z
N MET A 1 -3.27 -17.82 4.23
CA MET A 1 -4.29 -17.25 3.34
C MET A 1 -3.80 -15.85 3.02
N ASP A 2 -3.33 -15.66 1.79
CA ASP A 2 -2.60 -14.45 1.43
C ASP A 2 -3.55 -13.34 0.99
N TRP A 3 -3.20 -12.11 1.35
CA TRP A 3 -3.91 -10.91 0.95
C TRP A 3 -3.45 -10.48 -0.43
N GLU A 4 -4.40 -10.15 -1.30
CA GLU A 4 -4.09 -9.54 -2.59
C GLU A 4 -3.88 -8.03 -2.40
N VAL A 5 -2.77 -7.51 -2.91
CA VAL A 5 -2.46 -6.08 -2.92
C VAL A 5 -2.67 -5.55 -4.33
N LYS A 6 -3.45 -4.47 -4.46
CA LYS A 6 -3.67 -3.76 -5.73
C LYS A 6 -3.25 -2.31 -5.55
N TYR A 7 -2.60 -1.76 -6.57
CA TYR A 7 -2.31 -0.33 -6.61
C TYR A 7 -3.58 0.46 -6.91
N TYR A 8 -3.72 1.60 -6.24
CA TYR A 8 -4.79 2.53 -6.54
C TYR A 8 -4.54 3.15 -7.91
N ARG A 9 -5.55 3.09 -8.78
CA ARG A 9 -5.53 3.70 -10.11
C ARG A 9 -6.43 4.93 -10.15
N THR A 10 -5.86 6.05 -10.57
CA THR A 10 -6.60 7.29 -10.79
C THR A 10 -7.49 7.20 -12.02
N GLN A 11 -8.44 8.13 -12.18
CA GLN A 11 -9.26 8.25 -13.39
C GLN A 11 -8.41 8.48 -14.65
N ALA A 12 -7.26 9.15 -14.52
CA ALA A 12 -6.30 9.37 -15.61
C ALA A 12 -5.44 8.13 -15.92
N GLY A 13 -5.69 6.99 -15.25
CA GLY A 13 -4.97 5.73 -15.49
C GLY A 13 -3.62 5.61 -14.79
N ARG A 14 -3.18 6.66 -14.06
CA ARG A 14 -1.94 6.67 -13.26
C ARG A 14 -2.06 5.83 -11.99
N GLU A 15 -0.94 5.30 -11.54
CA GLU A 15 -0.80 4.49 -10.32
C GLU A 15 0.23 5.12 -9.40
N PRO A 16 -0.14 6.15 -8.61
CA PRO A 16 0.84 6.99 -7.90
C PRO A 16 1.77 6.23 -6.96
N ALA A 17 1.27 5.16 -6.33
CA ALA A 17 2.08 4.33 -5.44
C ALA A 17 3.11 3.49 -6.21
N ALA A 18 2.74 2.92 -7.37
CA ALA A 18 3.67 2.17 -8.21
C ALA A 18 4.74 3.11 -8.80
N GLU A 19 4.29 4.24 -9.38
CA GLU A 19 5.19 5.26 -9.94
C GLU A 19 6.17 5.82 -8.89
N PHE A 20 5.72 5.99 -7.64
CA PHE A 20 6.59 6.39 -6.54
C PHE A 20 7.61 5.31 -6.20
N ILE A 21 7.21 4.04 -6.10
CA ILE A 21 8.12 2.93 -5.82
C ILE A 21 9.17 2.81 -6.93
N ASP A 22 8.77 2.94 -8.19
CA ASP A 22 9.66 2.89 -9.35
C ASP A 22 10.68 4.04 -9.38
N SER A 23 10.42 5.13 -8.67
CA SER A 23 11.34 6.27 -8.55
C SER A 23 12.42 6.10 -7.48
N LEU A 24 12.31 5.07 -6.63
CA LEU A 24 13.26 4.82 -5.54
C LEU A 24 14.54 4.14 -6.04
N SER A 25 15.57 4.11 -5.18
CA SER A 25 16.78 3.33 -5.44
C SER A 25 16.50 1.82 -5.36
N ASP A 26 17.24 1.00 -6.11
CA ASP A 26 17.07 -0.47 -6.11
C ASP A 26 17.07 -1.08 -4.70
N GLU A 27 17.91 -0.54 -3.80
CA GLU A 27 17.98 -1.00 -2.42
C GLU A 27 16.71 -0.66 -1.62
N ASP A 28 16.17 0.55 -1.80
CA ASP A 28 14.96 0.98 -1.12
C ASP A 28 13.72 0.27 -1.70
N VAL A 29 13.70 0.03 -3.02
CA VAL A 29 12.71 -0.81 -3.69
C VAL A 29 12.67 -2.21 -3.07
N ALA A 30 13.82 -2.84 -2.81
CA ALA A 30 13.89 -4.14 -2.16
C ALA A 30 13.27 -4.12 -0.73
N LYS A 31 13.51 -3.06 0.04
CA LYS A 31 12.92 -2.87 1.38
C LYS A 31 11.40 -2.67 1.31
N VAL A 32 10.93 -1.94 0.31
CA VAL A 32 9.50 -1.76 0.04
C VAL A 32 8.85 -3.11 -0.27
N PHE A 33 9.37 -3.86 -1.25
CA PHE A 33 8.80 -5.15 -1.63
C PHE A 33 8.84 -6.17 -0.49
N ARG A 34 9.90 -6.20 0.31
CA ARG A 34 9.94 -7.00 1.55
C ARG A 34 8.77 -6.67 2.48
N THR A 35 8.48 -5.38 2.66
CA THR A 35 7.41 -4.93 3.56
C THR A 35 6.02 -5.19 2.97
N ILE A 36 5.86 -5.05 1.65
CA ILE A 36 4.64 -5.47 0.94
C ILE A 36 4.43 -6.98 1.10
N GLY A 37 5.48 -7.80 1.04
CA GLY A 37 5.38 -9.24 1.31
C GLY A 37 4.84 -9.55 2.71
N LEU A 38 5.25 -8.79 3.74
CA LEU A 38 4.67 -8.90 5.08
C LEU A 38 3.18 -8.50 5.10
N LEU A 39 2.80 -7.49 4.33
CA LEU A 39 1.41 -7.09 4.17
C LEU A 39 0.58 -8.17 3.46
N VAL A 40 1.12 -8.83 2.44
CA VAL A 40 0.46 -9.96 1.76
C VAL A 40 0.22 -11.10 2.74
N GLY A 41 1.20 -11.47 3.56
CA GLY A 41 1.05 -12.58 4.51
C GLY A 41 0.14 -12.30 5.71
N ARG A 42 0.01 -11.04 6.15
CA ARG A 42 -0.69 -10.67 7.41
C ARG A 42 -1.90 -9.76 7.22
N GLY A 43 -1.93 -8.98 6.14
CA GLY A 43 -2.96 -7.98 5.84
C GLY A 43 -3.23 -7.04 7.00
N VAL A 44 -4.50 -6.93 7.39
CA VAL A 44 -4.94 -6.06 8.50
C VAL A 44 -4.38 -6.46 9.87
N MET A 45 -3.87 -7.69 10.02
CA MET A 45 -3.22 -8.15 11.25
C MET A 45 -1.76 -7.69 11.34
N LEU A 46 -1.22 -7.04 10.31
CA LEU A 46 0.07 -6.36 10.40
C LEU A 46 -0.04 -5.23 11.43
N LYS A 47 0.87 -5.21 12.39
CA LYS A 47 0.95 -4.22 13.47
C LYS A 47 2.25 -3.42 13.37
N GLU A 48 2.47 -2.54 14.34
CA GLU A 48 3.72 -1.82 14.50
C GLU A 48 4.89 -2.80 14.71
N PRO A 49 6.12 -2.47 14.25
CA PRO A 49 6.52 -1.17 13.66
C PRO A 49 6.16 -1.01 12.17
N TYR A 50 5.74 -2.08 11.49
CA TYR A 50 5.58 -2.10 10.03
C TYR A 50 4.33 -1.39 9.52
N SER A 51 3.28 -1.31 10.33
CA SER A 51 2.07 -0.58 9.96
C SER A 51 1.41 0.08 11.14
N ARG A 52 0.78 1.22 10.88
CA ARG A 52 0.04 1.99 11.87
C ARG A 52 -1.30 2.41 11.30
N GLN A 53 -2.32 2.42 12.16
CA GLN A 53 -3.63 2.94 11.78
C GLN A 53 -3.61 4.47 11.88
N ILE A 54 -4.07 5.14 10.82
CA ILE A 54 -4.13 6.61 10.77
C ILE A 54 -5.52 7.07 11.14
N ASN A 55 -6.51 6.68 10.32
CA ASN A 55 -7.90 7.07 10.52
C ASN A 55 -8.85 6.07 9.86
N GLY A 56 -9.91 5.66 10.57
CA GLY A 56 -10.90 4.72 10.06
C GLY A 56 -10.26 3.45 9.50
N LYS A 57 -10.48 3.17 8.21
CA LYS A 57 -9.92 2.01 7.49
C LYS A 57 -8.54 2.26 6.86
N MET A 58 -8.04 3.49 6.92
CA MET A 58 -6.76 3.90 6.34
C MET A 58 -5.61 3.62 7.30
N ARG A 59 -4.58 2.98 6.76
CA ARG A 59 -3.36 2.58 7.47
C ARG A 59 -2.15 2.99 6.65
N GLU A 60 -1.01 3.19 7.30
CA GLU A 60 0.29 3.34 6.65
C GLU A 60 1.12 2.08 6.81
N LEU A 61 1.88 1.75 5.77
CA LEU A 61 3.11 0.97 5.88
C LEU A 61 4.27 1.91 6.18
N ARG A 62 5.10 1.54 7.15
CA ARG A 62 6.28 2.29 7.57
C ARG A 62 7.52 1.50 7.19
N ILE A 63 8.35 2.10 6.34
CA ILE A 63 9.51 1.44 5.73
C ILE A 63 10.71 2.32 6.00
N SER A 64 11.64 1.84 6.82
CA SER A 64 12.90 2.53 7.06
C SER A 64 13.84 2.27 5.89
N CYS A 65 13.98 3.26 5.02
CA CYS A 65 14.94 3.28 3.92
C CYS A 65 16.24 3.96 4.38
N ASN A 66 17.29 3.93 3.56
CA ASN A 66 18.61 4.42 3.99
C ASN A 66 18.67 5.93 4.19
N ARG A 67 17.98 6.67 3.33
CA ARG A 67 18.02 8.14 3.31
C ARG A 67 16.82 8.76 4.00
N GLU A 68 15.68 8.09 3.96
CA GLU A 68 14.41 8.63 4.45
C GLU A 68 13.44 7.53 4.91
N GLU A 69 12.41 7.92 5.67
CA GLU A 69 11.32 7.02 6.04
C GLU A 69 10.27 7.03 4.92
N VAL A 70 10.11 5.90 4.23
CA VAL A 70 9.10 5.74 3.19
C VAL A 70 7.78 5.32 3.85
N ARG A 71 6.70 6.03 3.49
CA ARG A 71 5.35 5.73 3.96
C ARG A 71 4.40 5.48 2.80
N ILE A 72 3.73 4.34 2.83
CA ILE A 72 2.76 3.95 1.80
C ILE A 72 1.40 3.75 2.47
N PHE A 73 0.39 4.50 2.05
CA PHE A 73 -0.96 4.36 2.57
C PHE A 73 -1.70 3.21 1.89
N PHE A 74 -2.42 2.43 2.68
CA PHE A 74 -3.27 1.36 2.19
C PHE A 74 -4.55 1.26 3.02
N CYS A 75 -5.58 0.65 2.44
CA CYS A 75 -6.79 0.32 3.16
C CYS A 75 -7.32 -1.03 2.68
N ARG A 76 -8.12 -1.67 3.54
CA ARG A 76 -8.79 -2.91 3.17
C ARG A 76 -9.97 -2.60 2.27
N PHE A 77 -9.94 -3.12 1.05
CA PHE A 77 -11.08 -3.15 0.16
C PHE A 77 -11.84 -4.47 0.28
N PRO A 78 -13.19 -4.46 0.38
CA PRO A 78 -13.98 -5.68 0.27
C PRO A 78 -13.86 -6.22 -1.17
N LYS A 79 -13.81 -7.55 -1.33
CA LYS A 79 -13.68 -8.18 -2.65
C LYS A 79 -14.91 -7.98 -3.56
N ASP A 80 -16.06 -7.62 -2.99
CA ASP A 80 -17.35 -7.52 -3.68
C ASP A 80 -17.93 -6.08 -3.70
N VAL A 81 -17.12 -5.11 -4.12
CA VAL A 81 -17.64 -3.74 -4.35
C VAL A 81 -17.51 -3.39 -5.82
N SER A 82 -18.58 -3.68 -6.56
CA SER A 82 -18.83 -3.13 -7.89
C SER A 82 -19.06 -1.63 -7.74
N PHE A 83 -18.15 -0.80 -8.25
CA PHE A 83 -18.38 0.64 -8.34
C PHE A 83 -19.46 0.90 -9.39
N ALA A 84 -20.72 1.02 -8.97
CA ALA A 84 -21.72 1.70 -9.77
C ALA A 84 -21.36 3.19 -9.75
N SER A 85 -20.62 3.65 -10.75
CA SER A 85 -20.43 5.07 -10.98
C SER A 85 -21.81 5.69 -11.29
N ARG A 86 -22.47 6.28 -10.30
CA ARG A 86 -23.45 7.32 -10.58
C ARG A 86 -22.69 8.52 -11.09
N VAL A 87 -22.68 8.66 -12.41
CA VAL A 87 -22.59 9.97 -13.05
C VAL A 87 -23.93 10.65 -12.75
N CYS A 88 -23.90 11.72 -11.95
CA CYS A 88 -24.97 12.71 -11.93
C CYS A 88 -24.67 13.74 -13.03
#